data_AF-A0A1I8A2L1-F1
#
_entry.id   AF-A0A1I8A2L1-F1
#
_cell.length_a   1.000
_cell.length_b   1.000
_cell.length_c   1.000
_cell.angle_alpha   90.00
_cell.angle_beta   90.00
_cell.angle_gamma   90.00
#
_symmetry.space_group_name_H-M   'P 1'
#
loop_
_entity.id
_entity.type
_entity.pdbx_description
1 polymer ?
#
loop_
_entity_poly.entity_id
_entity_poly.type
_entity_poly.pdbx_seq_one_letter_code
_entity_poly.pdbx_strand_id
1 'polypeptide(L)'
;MDAVPWKFVDSVVELFGMDTLNQMEREVRHPLWKDVVDLHHRNRVYYRVDFRKKEGGIKHVSDGKEVSMRTIRKKGRFARIVIVCDSTRDRYIFNWDEVETLGEADATKLLETVAPLIDPASGEFWSSWGSLDCTNWILTSLFKRVYLRRIIIPYCGQIAYDFLEDQINNSPCLSSVDISGENWPKSALDLMTDFCLKGRPGKLVYATFGRGIHLDSSYIQNLLDLWKENRNLNFQLLSTDYRVDKEGLQAVMEKGTLTWHCNNLYRFFKHESEKSVVILSNNSYLTMECHYCECDKSERCQLKNKYSKCHKF
;
A
#
# COMPACT_ATOMS: atom_id res chain seq x y z
N MET A 1 -33.70 2.48 -12.05
CA MET A 1 -32.51 1.58 -12.07
C MET A 1 -32.88 0.16 -12.48
N ASP A 2 -34.17 -0.11 -12.75
CA ASP A 2 -34.73 -1.44 -12.95
C ASP A 2 -34.40 -2.08 -14.32
N ALA A 3 -33.79 -1.31 -15.23
CA ALA A 3 -33.43 -1.77 -16.58
C ALA A 3 -31.95 -2.18 -16.73
N VAL A 4 -31.15 -2.10 -15.67
CA VAL A 4 -29.73 -2.48 -15.74
C VAL A 4 -29.61 -4.01 -15.80
N PRO A 5 -28.93 -4.59 -16.80
CA PRO A 5 -28.77 -6.03 -16.89
C PRO A 5 -28.10 -6.61 -15.64
N TRP A 6 -28.61 -7.73 -15.12
CA TRP A 6 -28.01 -8.42 -13.97
C TRP A 6 -26.50 -8.65 -14.12
N LYS A 7 -26.06 -9.05 -15.31
CA LYS A 7 -24.65 -9.28 -15.63
C LYS A 7 -23.77 -8.04 -15.42
N PHE A 8 -24.32 -6.85 -15.69
CA PHE A 8 -23.60 -5.60 -15.43
C PHE A 8 -23.45 -5.38 -13.93
N VAL A 9 -24.54 -5.46 -13.17
CA VAL A 9 -24.52 -5.30 -11.70
C VAL A 9 -23.54 -6.29 -11.06
N ASP A 10 -23.61 -7.55 -11.47
CA ASP A 10 -22.73 -8.63 -11.02
C ASP A 10 -21.25 -8.34 -11.33
N SER A 11 -20.92 -7.88 -12.55
CA SER A 11 -19.55 -7.49 -12.91
C SER A 11 -19.02 -6.29 -12.12
N VAL A 12 -19.89 -5.33 -11.77
CA VAL A 12 -19.51 -4.16 -10.97
C VAL A 12 -19.25 -4.58 -9.52
N VAL A 13 -20.13 -5.39 -8.93
CA VAL A 13 -19.97 -5.91 -7.56
C VAL A 13 -18.74 -6.83 -7.45
N GLU A 14 -18.37 -7.49 -8.54
CA GLU A 14 -17.17 -8.32 -8.61
C GLU A 14 -15.87 -7.54 -8.33
N LEU A 15 -15.83 -6.24 -8.66
CA LEU A 15 -14.68 -5.35 -8.51
C LEU A 15 -14.54 -4.73 -7.12
N PHE A 16 -15.56 -4.83 -6.26
CA PHE A 16 -15.51 -4.22 -4.93
C PHE A 16 -14.60 -5.01 -3.99
N GLY A 17 -13.80 -4.31 -3.18
CA GLY A 17 -13.06 -4.93 -2.09
C GLY A 17 -13.98 -5.35 -0.93
N MET A 18 -13.42 -6.05 0.05
CA MET A 18 -14.14 -6.49 1.27
C MET A 18 -14.89 -5.36 1.98
N ASP A 19 -14.21 -4.23 2.24
CA ASP A 19 -14.80 -3.14 3.01
C ASP A 19 -16.00 -2.51 2.29
N THR A 20 -15.88 -2.28 0.98
CA THR A 20 -16.97 -1.75 0.16
C THR A 20 -18.15 -2.72 0.13
N LEU A 21 -17.89 -4.02 -0.02
CA LEU A 21 -18.94 -5.03 -0.05
C LEU A 21 -19.68 -5.11 1.29
N ASN A 22 -18.97 -5.04 2.41
CA ASN A 22 -19.55 -5.01 3.77
C ASN A 22 -20.42 -3.76 3.99
N GLN A 23 -19.99 -2.60 3.48
CA GLN A 23 -20.80 -1.39 3.56
C GLN A 23 -22.06 -1.51 2.69
N MET A 24 -21.93 -2.00 1.46
CA MET A 24 -23.06 -2.16 0.55
C MET A 24 -24.09 -3.17 1.05
N GLU A 25 -23.67 -4.27 1.70
CA GLU A 25 -24.58 -5.25 2.30
C GLU A 25 -25.56 -4.58 3.29
N ARG A 26 -25.07 -3.56 4.02
CA ARG A 26 -25.87 -2.81 5.01
C ARG A 26 -26.71 -1.71 4.37
N GLU A 27 -26.19 -1.02 3.36
CA GLU A 27 -26.81 0.20 2.82
C GLU A 27 -27.72 -0.04 1.62
N VAL A 28 -27.43 -1.05 0.80
CA VAL A 28 -28.20 -1.35 -0.41
C VAL A 28 -29.56 -1.96 -0.02
N ARG A 29 -30.63 -1.35 -0.51
CA ARG A 29 -32.02 -1.81 -0.34
C ARG A 29 -32.71 -2.19 -1.63
N HIS A 30 -32.16 -1.80 -2.78
CA HIS A 30 -32.73 -2.10 -4.09
C HIS A 30 -32.68 -3.61 -4.35
N PRO A 31 -33.80 -4.30 -4.64
CA PRO A 31 -33.85 -5.77 -4.72
C PRO A 31 -32.80 -6.37 -5.66
N LEU A 32 -32.71 -5.87 -6.90
CA LEU A 32 -31.73 -6.32 -7.90
C LEU A 32 -30.28 -6.26 -7.40
N TRP A 33 -29.89 -5.14 -6.77
CA TRP A 33 -28.53 -4.95 -6.27
C TRP A 33 -28.30 -5.73 -5.00
N LYS A 34 -29.30 -5.81 -4.12
CA LYS A 34 -29.19 -6.49 -2.83
C LYS A 34 -28.91 -7.97 -3.02
N ASP A 35 -29.60 -8.63 -3.95
CA ASP A 35 -29.39 -10.05 -4.21
C ASP A 35 -27.97 -10.33 -4.74
N VAL A 36 -27.45 -9.49 -5.63
CA VAL A 36 -26.08 -9.59 -6.15
C VAL A 36 -25.05 -9.33 -5.04
N VAL A 37 -25.23 -8.24 -4.27
CA VAL A 37 -24.35 -7.90 -3.15
C VAL A 37 -24.32 -9.03 -2.13
N ASP A 38 -25.48 -9.57 -1.76
CA ASP A 38 -25.59 -10.68 -0.81
C ASP A 38 -24.99 -11.97 -1.35
N LEU A 39 -25.11 -12.21 -2.66
CA LEU A 39 -24.46 -13.34 -3.31
C LEU A 39 -22.94 -13.23 -3.19
N HIS A 40 -22.36 -12.08 -3.54
CA HIS A 40 -20.91 -11.88 -3.41
C HIS A 40 -20.47 -11.90 -1.95
N HIS A 41 -21.16 -11.18 -1.05
CA HIS A 41 -20.81 -11.09 0.36
C HIS A 41 -20.79 -12.47 1.04
N ARG A 42 -21.79 -13.32 0.78
CA ARG A 42 -21.87 -14.67 1.39
C ARG A 42 -20.89 -15.68 0.82
N ASN A 43 -20.49 -15.54 -0.45
CA ASN A 43 -19.69 -16.56 -1.14
C ASN A 43 -18.22 -16.19 -1.27
N ARG A 44 -17.86 -14.92 -1.13
CA ARG A 44 -16.49 -14.45 -1.32
C ARG A 44 -15.57 -14.97 -0.22
N VAL A 45 -14.41 -15.48 -0.63
CA VAL A 45 -13.38 -15.99 0.26
C VAL A 45 -12.07 -15.29 -0.06
N TYR A 46 -11.45 -14.76 0.98
CA TYR A 46 -10.22 -14.00 0.89
C TYR A 46 -9.08 -14.87 1.41
N TYR A 47 -8.01 -14.95 0.62
CA TYR A 47 -6.84 -15.76 0.89
C TYR A 47 -5.60 -14.89 1.00
N ARG A 48 -4.74 -15.22 1.95
CA ARG A 48 -3.33 -14.85 1.97
C ARG A 48 -2.52 -16.00 1.41
N VAL A 49 -1.59 -15.73 0.49
CA VAL A 49 -0.67 -16.74 -0.07
C VAL A 49 0.75 -16.40 0.36
N ASP A 50 1.37 -17.30 1.11
CA ASP A 50 2.74 -17.18 1.58
C ASP A 50 3.66 -18.10 0.80
N PHE A 51 4.79 -17.58 0.34
CA PHE A 51 5.85 -18.32 -0.32
C PHE A 51 7.10 -18.37 0.57
N ARG A 52 7.84 -19.48 0.47
CA ARG A 52 9.12 -19.66 1.15
C ARG A 52 10.08 -20.43 0.25
N LYS A 53 11.19 -19.79 -0.13
CA LYS A 53 12.26 -20.45 -0.88
C LYS A 53 13.18 -21.24 0.04
N LYS A 54 13.55 -22.45 -0.37
CA LYS A 54 14.49 -23.38 0.28
C LYS A 54 15.46 -23.90 -0.79
N GLU A 55 16.55 -24.53 -0.35
CA GLU A 55 17.54 -25.14 -1.24
C GLU A 55 16.91 -26.16 -2.21
N GLY A 56 15.87 -26.88 -1.78
CA GLY A 56 15.16 -27.87 -2.59
C GLY A 56 13.94 -27.36 -3.39
N GLY A 57 13.64 -26.05 -3.38
CA GLY A 57 12.51 -25.49 -4.11
C GLY A 57 11.69 -24.45 -3.33
N ILE A 58 10.42 -24.31 -3.68
CA ILE A 58 9.53 -23.28 -3.14
C ILE A 58 8.36 -23.95 -2.43
N LYS A 59 8.17 -23.63 -1.14
CA LYS A 59 6.99 -24.01 -0.37
C LYS A 59 5.94 -22.90 -0.45
N HIS A 60 4.66 -23.27 -0.39
CA HIS A 60 3.56 -22.31 -0.34
C HIS A 60 2.48 -22.73 0.66
N VAL A 61 1.85 -21.77 1.30
CA VAL A 61 0.76 -21.96 2.28
C VAL A 61 -0.31 -20.92 1.97
N SER A 62 -1.60 -21.23 2.20
CA SER A 62 -2.65 -20.20 2.17
C SER A 62 -3.44 -20.15 3.47
N ASP A 63 -3.65 -18.96 4.02
CA ASP A 63 -4.33 -18.73 5.31
C ASP A 63 -3.75 -19.56 6.47
N GLY A 64 -2.43 -19.79 6.44
CA GLY A 64 -1.73 -20.59 7.43
C GLY A 64 -2.06 -22.07 7.46
N LYS A 65 -2.76 -22.55 6.45
CA LYS A 65 -3.02 -23.97 6.26
C LYS A 65 -2.53 -24.37 4.87
N GLU A 66 -2.31 -25.66 4.70
CA GLU A 66 -2.12 -26.24 3.38
C GLU A 66 -3.47 -26.22 2.62
N VAL A 67 -3.85 -25.04 2.15
CA VAL A 67 -5.01 -24.89 1.28
C VAL A 67 -4.54 -25.24 -0.11
N SER A 68 -4.91 -26.44 -0.56
CA SER A 68 -4.67 -26.84 -1.94
C SER A 68 -5.22 -25.80 -2.91
N MET A 69 -4.48 -25.50 -3.97
CA MET A 69 -4.95 -24.72 -5.11
C MET A 69 -6.29 -25.23 -5.69
N ARG A 70 -6.60 -26.52 -5.50
CA ARG A 70 -7.92 -27.07 -5.85
C ARG A 70 -9.05 -26.38 -5.08
N THR A 71 -8.84 -26.01 -3.83
CA THR A 71 -9.81 -25.30 -2.98
C THR A 71 -10.03 -23.87 -3.48
N ILE A 72 -8.96 -23.13 -3.77
CA ILE A 72 -9.05 -21.78 -4.33
C ILE A 72 -9.78 -21.82 -5.67
N ARG A 73 -9.41 -22.75 -6.57
CA ARG A 73 -10.09 -22.94 -7.86
C ARG A 73 -11.56 -23.33 -7.73
N LYS A 74 -11.92 -24.15 -6.73
CA LYS A 74 -13.31 -24.55 -6.46
C LYS A 74 -14.19 -23.36 -6.07
N LYS A 75 -13.62 -22.31 -5.45
CA LYS A 75 -14.34 -21.06 -5.16
C LYS A 75 -14.50 -20.17 -6.41
N GLY A 76 -13.74 -20.45 -7.47
CA GLY A 76 -13.86 -19.80 -8.77
C GLY A 76 -13.80 -18.28 -8.65
N ARG A 77 -14.77 -17.60 -9.26
CA ARG A 77 -14.88 -16.14 -9.27
C ARG A 77 -15.10 -15.47 -7.91
N PHE A 78 -15.35 -16.24 -6.85
CA PHE A 78 -15.50 -15.71 -5.49
C PHE A 78 -14.20 -15.78 -4.67
N ALA A 79 -13.15 -16.42 -5.18
CA ALA A 79 -11.84 -16.37 -4.55
C ALA A 79 -11.19 -15.01 -4.79
N ARG A 80 -10.58 -14.44 -3.74
CA ARG A 80 -9.77 -13.22 -3.80
C ARG A 80 -8.46 -13.46 -3.08
N ILE A 81 -7.34 -13.19 -3.73
CA ILE A 81 -6.04 -13.15 -3.06
C ILE A 81 -5.81 -11.71 -2.61
N VAL A 82 -5.74 -11.50 -1.29
CA VAL A 82 -5.56 -10.16 -0.72
C VAL A 82 -4.12 -9.87 -0.37
N ILE A 83 -3.34 -10.91 -0.09
CA ILE A 83 -1.95 -10.74 0.33
C ILE A 83 -1.11 -11.81 -0.35
N VAL A 84 -0.01 -11.40 -0.97
CA VAL A 84 1.09 -12.26 -1.40
C VAL A 84 2.32 -11.93 -0.56
N CYS A 85 2.86 -12.93 0.14
CA CYS A 85 3.98 -12.76 1.06
C CYS A 85 5.20 -13.58 0.65
N ASP A 86 6.39 -12.98 0.75
CA ASP A 86 7.63 -13.73 0.92
C ASP A 86 7.92 -13.90 2.40
N SER A 87 7.73 -15.12 2.89
CA SER A 87 7.89 -15.51 4.29
C SER A 87 9.17 -16.32 4.51
N THR A 88 10.19 -16.14 3.65
CA THR A 88 11.38 -17.00 3.66
C THR A 88 12.18 -16.95 4.96
N ARG A 89 12.39 -15.75 5.54
CA ARG A 89 13.10 -15.58 6.81
C ARG A 89 12.16 -15.55 8.02
N ASP A 90 10.85 -15.59 7.81
CA ASP A 90 9.91 -15.64 8.92
C ASP A 90 9.87 -17.05 9.53
N ARG A 91 10.32 -17.15 10.78
CA ARG A 91 10.37 -18.41 11.52
C ARG A 91 9.12 -18.67 12.35
N TYR A 92 8.27 -17.67 12.55
CA TYR A 92 7.23 -17.70 13.58
C TYR A 92 5.83 -17.91 13.04
N ILE A 93 5.59 -17.68 11.75
CA ILE A 93 4.22 -17.68 11.25
C ILE A 93 3.68 -19.11 11.03
N PHE A 94 4.47 -20.06 10.47
CA PHE A 94 3.94 -21.39 10.09
C PHE A 94 4.91 -22.54 10.37
N ASN A 95 4.34 -23.72 10.68
CA ASN A 95 5.08 -24.98 10.61
C ASN A 95 5.28 -25.37 9.14
N TRP A 96 6.43 -25.02 8.58
CA TRP A 96 6.75 -25.30 7.17
C TRP A 96 7.21 -26.74 6.94
N ASP A 97 7.40 -27.56 7.97
CA ASP A 97 8.02 -28.89 7.82
C ASP A 97 7.09 -29.86 7.08
N GLU A 98 5.78 -29.73 7.26
CA GLU A 98 4.75 -30.57 6.61
C GLU A 98 4.36 -30.09 5.21
N VAL A 99 4.76 -28.88 4.82
CA VAL A 99 4.36 -28.29 3.54
C VAL A 99 5.19 -28.87 2.39
N GLU A 100 4.49 -29.35 1.34
CA GLU A 100 5.11 -29.87 0.12
C GLU A 100 6.02 -28.81 -0.55
N THR A 101 7.17 -29.25 -1.04
CA THR A 101 8.09 -28.38 -1.79
C THR A 101 7.81 -28.51 -3.28
N LEU A 102 7.52 -27.40 -3.95
CA LEU A 102 7.35 -27.35 -5.38
C LEU A 102 8.66 -26.99 -6.07
N GLY A 103 8.87 -27.54 -7.28
CA GLY A 103 9.89 -27.02 -8.19
C GLY A 103 9.56 -25.59 -8.61
N GLU A 104 10.57 -24.81 -9.01
CA GLU A 104 10.40 -23.41 -9.39
C GLU A 104 9.40 -23.22 -10.55
N ALA A 105 9.40 -24.14 -11.52
CA ALA A 105 8.45 -24.13 -12.64
C ALA A 105 6.99 -24.33 -12.18
N ASP A 106 6.75 -25.26 -11.26
CA ASP A 106 5.41 -25.53 -10.73
C ASP A 106 4.93 -24.40 -9.83
N ALA A 107 5.81 -23.86 -9.00
CA ALA A 107 5.52 -22.68 -8.19
C ALA A 107 5.21 -21.45 -9.06
N THR A 108 5.94 -21.27 -10.17
CA THR A 108 5.67 -20.18 -11.14
C THR A 108 4.29 -20.36 -11.73
N LYS A 109 3.97 -21.55 -12.25
CA LYS A 109 2.63 -21.86 -12.79
C LYS A 109 1.52 -21.65 -11.77
N LEU A 110 1.78 -21.93 -10.49
CA LEU A 110 0.87 -21.64 -9.39
C LEU A 110 0.67 -20.13 -9.24
N LEU A 111 1.74 -19.34 -9.19
CA LEU A 111 1.70 -17.89 -9.06
C LEU A 111 0.97 -17.24 -10.26
N GLU A 112 1.21 -17.73 -11.47
CA GLU A 112 0.51 -17.30 -12.69
C GLU A 112 -0.99 -17.63 -12.63
N THR A 113 -1.37 -18.75 -12.02
CA THR A 113 -2.78 -19.12 -11.83
C THR A 113 -3.48 -18.20 -10.83
N VAL A 114 -2.79 -17.78 -9.76
CA VAL A 114 -3.40 -16.93 -8.72
C VAL A 114 -3.37 -15.45 -9.08
N ALA A 115 -2.49 -15.01 -9.98
CA ALA A 115 -2.36 -13.60 -10.35
C ALA A 115 -3.68 -12.94 -10.78
N PRO A 116 -4.53 -13.57 -11.63
CA PRO A 116 -5.85 -13.02 -11.98
C PRO A 116 -6.85 -12.97 -10.83
N LEU A 117 -6.59 -13.67 -9.72
CA LEU A 117 -7.43 -13.70 -8.53
C LEU A 117 -7.00 -12.65 -7.48
N ILE A 118 -5.87 -11.96 -7.69
CA ILE A 118 -5.41 -10.89 -6.79
C ILE A 118 -6.38 -9.72 -6.89
N ASP A 119 -6.95 -9.35 -5.75
CA ASP A 119 -7.94 -8.28 -5.66
C ASP A 119 -7.23 -6.93 -5.85
N PRO A 120 -7.49 -6.16 -6.92
CA PRO A 120 -6.81 -4.88 -7.11
C PRO A 120 -7.18 -3.84 -6.03
N ALA A 121 -8.36 -3.96 -5.41
CA ALA A 121 -8.83 -3.00 -4.42
C ALA A 121 -8.24 -3.23 -3.02
N SER A 122 -7.77 -4.45 -2.73
CA SER A 122 -7.20 -4.81 -1.41
C SER A 122 -5.90 -5.59 -1.49
N GLY A 123 -5.36 -5.80 -2.68
CA GLY A 123 -4.17 -6.63 -2.93
C GLY A 123 -2.92 -5.99 -2.35
N GLU A 124 -2.17 -6.78 -1.62
CA GLU A 124 -0.92 -6.38 -0.99
C GLU A 124 0.22 -7.34 -1.34
N PHE A 125 1.43 -6.80 -1.51
CA PHE A 125 2.65 -7.58 -1.59
C PHE A 125 3.59 -7.26 -0.43
N TRP A 126 3.99 -8.28 0.33
CA TRP A 126 4.78 -8.13 1.55
C TRP A 126 6.07 -8.96 1.49
N SER A 127 7.22 -8.30 1.63
CA SER A 127 8.52 -8.98 1.55
C SER A 127 9.58 -8.43 2.51
N SER A 128 9.18 -7.75 3.58
CA SER A 128 10.10 -7.13 4.56
C SER A 128 11.08 -8.10 5.22
N TRP A 129 10.73 -9.39 5.29
CA TRP A 129 11.55 -10.46 5.87
C TRP A 129 11.82 -11.57 4.86
N GLY A 130 11.71 -11.26 3.57
CA GLY A 130 11.93 -12.21 2.49
C GLY A 130 13.39 -12.57 2.27
N SER A 131 13.65 -13.59 1.45
CA SER A 131 14.96 -13.75 0.83
C SER A 131 14.96 -13.01 -0.49
N LEU A 132 16.06 -12.32 -0.82
CA LEU A 132 16.14 -11.55 -2.06
C LEU A 132 15.80 -12.40 -3.29
N ASP A 133 16.21 -13.68 -3.30
CA ASP A 133 15.91 -14.61 -4.39
C ASP A 133 14.42 -14.97 -4.50
N CYS A 134 13.72 -15.13 -3.37
CA CYS A 134 12.29 -15.43 -3.38
C CYS A 134 11.49 -14.19 -3.77
N THR A 135 11.84 -13.04 -3.20
CA THR A 135 11.28 -11.74 -3.58
C THR A 135 11.42 -11.50 -5.08
N ASN A 136 12.64 -11.64 -5.61
CA ASN A 136 12.94 -11.43 -7.02
C ASN A 136 12.10 -12.35 -7.92
N TRP A 137 11.98 -13.63 -7.56
CA TRP A 137 11.15 -14.58 -8.29
C TRP A 137 9.64 -14.22 -8.27
N ILE A 138 9.10 -13.82 -7.11
CA ILE A 138 7.69 -13.41 -7.00
C ILE A 138 7.44 -12.15 -7.84
N LEU A 139 8.30 -11.13 -7.71
CA LEU A 139 8.17 -9.88 -8.46
C LEU A 139 8.23 -10.12 -9.96
N THR A 140 9.15 -10.95 -10.44
CA THR A 140 9.26 -11.33 -11.85
C THR A 140 7.96 -11.97 -12.36
N SER A 141 7.35 -12.82 -11.55
CA SER A 141 6.11 -13.52 -11.92
C SER A 141 4.88 -12.62 -11.89
N LEU A 142 4.87 -11.58 -11.06
CA LEU A 142 3.75 -10.63 -10.90
C LEU A 142 3.88 -9.38 -11.78
N PHE A 143 5.07 -9.06 -12.27
CA PHE A 143 5.35 -7.84 -13.02
C PHE A 143 4.42 -7.68 -14.24
N LYS A 144 3.76 -6.51 -14.34
CA LYS A 144 2.77 -6.16 -15.38
C LYS A 144 1.54 -7.09 -15.44
N ARG A 145 1.33 -7.94 -14.45
CA ARG A 145 0.17 -8.85 -14.37
C ARG A 145 -0.82 -8.46 -13.29
N VAL A 146 -0.37 -7.73 -12.28
CA VAL A 146 -1.18 -7.32 -11.13
C VAL A 146 -0.96 -5.86 -10.80
N TYR A 147 -1.97 -5.23 -10.20
CA TYR A 147 -1.88 -3.87 -9.67
C TYR A 147 -2.37 -3.88 -8.24
N LEU A 148 -1.50 -3.47 -7.33
CA LEU A 148 -1.67 -3.63 -5.90
C LEU A 148 -2.07 -2.31 -5.24
N ARG A 149 -2.76 -2.42 -4.11
CA ARG A 149 -3.08 -1.30 -3.22
C ARG A 149 -1.92 -0.96 -2.29
N ARG A 150 -1.17 -1.98 -1.86
CA ARG A 150 -0.05 -1.83 -0.92
C ARG A 150 1.15 -2.70 -1.30
N ILE A 151 2.34 -2.12 -1.18
CA ILE A 151 3.59 -2.77 -1.53
C ILE A 151 4.59 -2.55 -0.40
N ILE A 152 5.22 -3.62 0.07
CA ILE A 152 6.33 -3.61 1.02
C ILE A 152 7.46 -4.45 0.42
N ILE A 153 8.46 -3.79 -0.16
CA ILE A 153 9.50 -4.44 -0.98
C ILE A 153 10.92 -4.09 -0.49
N PRO A 154 11.81 -5.08 -0.32
CA PRO A 154 13.23 -4.81 -0.25
C PRO A 154 13.81 -4.59 -1.65
N TYR A 155 14.95 -3.91 -1.76
CA TYR A 155 15.69 -3.90 -3.03
C TYR A 155 16.30 -5.29 -3.31
N CYS A 156 15.87 -5.94 -4.39
CA CYS A 156 16.41 -7.22 -4.85
C CYS A 156 16.88 -7.17 -6.31
N GLY A 157 17.39 -6.01 -6.73
CA GLY A 157 17.87 -5.73 -8.09
C GLY A 157 16.86 -4.97 -8.95
N GLN A 158 17.15 -4.85 -10.24
CA GLN A 158 16.39 -4.01 -11.19
C GLN A 158 14.89 -4.36 -11.23
N ILE A 159 14.53 -5.64 -11.09
CA ILE A 159 13.12 -6.05 -11.09
C ILE A 159 12.30 -5.39 -9.97
N ALA A 160 12.90 -5.12 -8.80
CA ALA A 160 12.20 -4.43 -7.71
C ALA A 160 11.91 -2.97 -8.06
N TYR A 161 12.86 -2.32 -8.74
CA TYR A 161 12.70 -0.97 -9.25
C TYR A 161 11.65 -0.90 -10.36
N ASP A 162 11.77 -1.74 -11.39
CA ASP A 162 10.85 -1.78 -12.52
C ASP A 162 9.42 -2.11 -12.06
N PHE A 163 9.28 -3.07 -11.13
CA PHE A 163 7.99 -3.39 -10.53
C PHE A 163 7.41 -2.19 -9.80
N LEU A 164 8.20 -1.50 -8.97
CA LEU A 164 7.72 -0.32 -8.25
C LEU A 164 7.29 0.80 -9.20
N GLU A 165 8.10 1.08 -10.23
CA GLU A 165 7.80 2.08 -11.25
C GLU A 165 6.48 1.76 -11.99
N ASP A 166 6.31 0.52 -12.44
CA ASP A 166 5.08 0.06 -13.09
C ASP A 166 3.86 0.22 -12.15
N GLN A 167 3.99 -0.17 -10.89
CA GLN A 167 2.90 -0.04 -9.92
C GLN A 167 2.56 1.42 -9.65
N ILE A 168 3.56 2.28 -9.46
CA ILE A 168 3.34 3.71 -9.27
C ILE A 168 2.62 4.27 -10.48
N ASN A 169 3.09 3.99 -11.70
CA ASN A 169 2.52 4.56 -12.91
C ASN A 169 1.13 4.04 -13.25
N ASN A 170 0.90 2.74 -13.09
CA ASN A 170 -0.26 2.06 -13.68
C ASN A 170 -1.31 1.59 -12.65
N SER A 171 -0.98 1.47 -11.35
CA SER A 171 -1.98 1.03 -10.35
C SER A 171 -2.90 2.18 -9.92
N PRO A 172 -4.22 2.13 -10.20
CA PRO A 172 -5.15 3.16 -9.75
C PRO A 172 -5.39 3.12 -8.23
N CYS A 173 -5.24 1.93 -7.64
CA CYS A 173 -5.55 1.64 -6.24
C CYS A 173 -4.34 1.74 -5.31
N LEU A 174 -3.13 1.94 -5.84
CA LEU A 174 -1.93 2.08 -5.02
C LEU A 174 -2.08 3.26 -4.05
N SER A 175 -1.98 2.93 -2.76
CA SER A 175 -2.16 3.85 -1.64
C SER A 175 -1.01 3.77 -0.63
N SER A 176 -0.21 2.71 -0.64
CA SER A 176 0.91 2.57 0.29
C SER A 176 2.09 1.86 -0.35
N VAL A 177 3.27 2.45 -0.23
CA VAL A 177 4.55 1.90 -0.66
C VAL A 177 5.53 2.00 0.50
N ASP A 178 6.13 0.88 0.86
CA ASP A 178 7.23 0.76 1.80
C ASP A 178 8.41 0.13 1.07
N ILE A 179 9.50 0.88 0.93
CA ILE A 179 10.74 0.39 0.34
C ILE A 179 11.79 0.24 1.43
N SER A 180 12.49 -0.89 1.45
CA SER A 180 13.49 -1.20 2.47
C SER A 180 14.74 -1.83 1.87
N GLY A 181 15.78 -1.96 2.69
CA GLY A 181 17.06 -2.54 2.25
C GLY A 181 18.00 -1.50 1.66
N GLU A 182 19.24 -1.95 1.49
CA GLU A 182 20.33 -1.11 0.99
C GLU A 182 20.36 -1.12 -0.55
N ASN A 183 21.11 -0.19 -1.12
CA ASN A 183 21.44 -0.15 -2.56
C ASN A 183 20.26 0.14 -3.51
N TRP A 184 19.15 0.68 -3.02
CA TRP A 184 18.17 1.33 -3.91
C TRP A 184 18.89 2.40 -4.75
N PRO A 185 18.65 2.48 -6.07
CA PRO A 185 19.20 3.54 -6.89
C PRO A 185 18.66 4.89 -6.43
N LYS A 186 19.44 5.97 -6.63
CA LYS A 186 19.02 7.33 -6.25
C LYS A 186 17.69 7.75 -6.89
N SER A 187 17.43 7.29 -8.12
CA SER A 187 16.16 7.52 -8.82
C SER A 187 14.93 6.93 -8.12
N ALA A 188 15.12 6.03 -7.15
CA ALA A 188 14.01 5.55 -6.31
C ALA A 188 13.38 6.69 -5.49
N LEU A 189 14.17 7.71 -5.10
CA LEU A 189 13.64 8.90 -4.44
C LEU A 189 12.74 9.72 -5.36
N ASP A 190 13.07 9.78 -6.65
CA ASP A 190 12.24 10.44 -7.67
C ASP A 190 10.93 9.67 -7.85
N LEU A 191 10.98 8.33 -7.96
CA LEU A 191 9.77 7.49 -8.00
C LEU A 191 8.87 7.68 -6.78
N MET A 192 9.46 7.72 -5.58
CA MET A 192 8.68 7.94 -4.35
C MET A 192 8.10 9.35 -4.29
N THR A 193 8.76 10.33 -4.90
CA THR A 193 8.21 11.69 -5.08
C THR A 193 6.99 11.64 -6.00
N ASP A 194 7.10 11.01 -7.17
CA ASP A 194 5.98 10.82 -8.11
C ASP A 194 4.79 10.11 -7.44
N PHE A 195 5.08 9.11 -6.60
CA PHE A 195 4.05 8.44 -5.82
C PHE A 195 3.36 9.38 -4.82
N CYS A 196 4.11 10.20 -4.07
CA CYS A 196 3.54 11.19 -3.15
C CYS A 196 2.66 12.22 -3.89
N LEU A 197 3.05 12.62 -5.10
CA LEU A 197 2.28 13.52 -5.97
C LEU A 197 0.94 12.93 -6.44
N LYS A 198 0.74 11.61 -6.35
CA LYS A 198 -0.58 10.98 -6.60
C LYS A 198 -1.56 11.19 -5.45
N GLY A 199 -1.09 11.66 -4.29
CA GLY A 199 -1.92 12.04 -3.15
C GLY A 199 -2.78 13.26 -3.47
N ARG A 200 -4.08 13.18 -3.19
CA ARG A 200 -5.04 14.27 -3.43
C ARG A 200 -6.20 14.20 -2.43
N PRO A 201 -7.11 15.19 -2.37
CA PRO A 201 -8.28 15.09 -1.49
C PRO A 201 -9.06 13.81 -1.84
N GLY A 202 -9.42 13.03 -0.83
CA GLY A 202 -10.06 11.73 -0.93
C GLY A 202 -9.12 10.55 -1.17
N LYS A 203 -7.84 10.80 -1.49
CA LYS A 203 -6.80 9.77 -1.70
C LYS A 203 -5.52 10.15 -0.96
N LEU A 204 -5.41 9.68 0.28
CA LEU A 204 -4.16 9.72 1.03
C LEU A 204 -3.23 8.60 0.54
N VAL A 205 -1.98 8.95 0.24
CA VAL A 205 -0.92 7.97 -0.09
C VAL A 205 0.15 7.92 1.00
N TYR A 206 0.71 6.74 1.25
CA TYR A 206 1.67 6.48 2.33
C TYR A 206 3.00 5.98 1.75
N ALA A 207 4.04 6.80 1.84
CA ALA A 207 5.41 6.46 1.49
C ALA A 207 6.20 6.12 2.76
N THR A 208 6.81 4.94 2.81
CA THR A 208 7.70 4.55 3.91
C THR A 208 9.07 4.19 3.37
N PHE A 209 10.10 4.73 4.02
CA PHE A 209 11.49 4.44 3.77
C PHE A 209 12.03 3.63 4.96
N GLY A 210 12.36 2.38 4.68
CA GLY A 210 13.05 1.47 5.56
C GLY A 210 14.51 1.88 5.77
N ARG A 211 15.21 1.07 6.57
CA ARG A 211 16.66 1.23 6.78
C ARG A 211 17.43 1.12 5.47
N GLY A 212 18.46 1.94 5.31
CA GLY A 212 19.36 1.92 4.16
C GLY A 212 19.06 2.98 3.11
N ILE A 213 17.99 3.77 3.29
CA ILE A 213 17.62 4.86 2.38
C ILE A 213 17.76 6.19 3.12
N HIS A 214 18.77 6.95 2.72
CA HIS A 214 19.06 8.26 3.29
C HIS A 214 18.15 9.33 2.68
N LEU A 215 17.36 9.98 3.53
CA LEU A 215 16.65 11.20 3.17
C LEU A 215 17.42 12.39 3.72
N ASP A 216 17.93 13.23 2.83
CA ASP A 216 18.58 14.47 3.22
C ASP A 216 17.57 15.62 3.34
N SER A 217 18.05 16.74 3.87
CA SER A 217 17.26 17.95 4.03
C SER A 217 16.79 18.56 2.70
N SER A 218 17.55 18.36 1.62
CA SER A 218 17.21 18.85 0.28
C SER A 218 15.98 18.12 -0.29
N TYR A 219 15.87 16.82 -0.07
CA TYR A 219 14.72 16.02 -0.47
C TYR A 219 13.44 16.46 0.25
N ILE A 220 13.52 16.70 1.57
CA ILE A 220 12.37 17.19 2.35
C ILE A 220 11.99 18.61 1.95
N GLN A 221 12.98 19.47 1.67
CA GLN A 221 12.74 20.81 1.14
C GLN A 221 12.04 20.74 -0.23
N ASN A 222 12.48 19.86 -1.13
CA ASN A 222 11.84 19.64 -2.43
C ASN A 222 10.37 19.22 -2.29
N LEU A 223 10.05 18.27 -1.39
CA LEU A 223 8.66 17.87 -1.13
C LEU A 223 7.80 19.01 -0.56
N LEU A 224 8.38 19.88 0.29
CA LEU A 224 7.69 21.07 0.78
C LEU A 224 7.40 22.06 -0.34
N ASP A 225 8.35 22.27 -1.25
CA ASP A 225 8.17 23.20 -2.37
C ASP A 225 7.15 22.65 -3.38
N LEU A 226 7.21 21.35 -3.69
CA LEU A 226 6.18 20.66 -4.46
C LEU A 226 4.79 20.78 -3.82
N TRP A 227 4.66 20.68 -2.50
CA TRP A 227 3.39 20.90 -1.81
C TRP A 227 2.87 22.34 -1.92
N LYS A 228 3.74 23.35 -1.86
CA LYS A 228 3.34 24.75 -2.07
C LYS A 228 2.86 24.99 -3.51
N GLU A 229 3.51 24.35 -4.48
CA GLU A 229 3.10 24.44 -5.88
C GLU A 229 1.81 23.66 -6.14
N ASN A 230 1.71 22.46 -5.56
CA ASN A 230 0.59 21.53 -5.69
C ASN A 230 -0.35 21.65 -4.49
N ARG A 231 -1.21 22.65 -4.57
CA ARG A 231 -2.21 23.12 -3.59
C ARG A 231 -3.11 22.08 -2.91
N ASN A 232 -3.13 20.84 -3.41
CA ASN A 232 -4.05 19.79 -2.98
C ASN A 232 -3.38 18.46 -2.65
N LEU A 233 -2.06 18.42 -2.44
CA LEU A 233 -1.39 17.17 -2.08
C LEU A 233 -1.90 16.60 -0.75
N ASN A 234 -1.98 15.26 -0.70
CA ASN A 234 -2.41 14.53 0.49
C ASN A 234 -1.59 13.24 0.62
N PHE A 235 -0.50 13.29 1.40
CA PHE A 235 0.41 12.16 1.57
C PHE A 235 1.01 12.11 2.97
N GLN A 236 1.46 10.93 3.36
CA GLN A 236 2.27 10.71 4.55
C GLN A 236 3.57 10.04 4.14
N LEU A 237 4.69 10.63 4.55
CA LEU A 237 6.03 10.10 4.41
C LEU A 237 6.59 9.76 5.79
N LEU A 238 7.14 8.55 5.90
CA LEU A 238 7.83 8.07 7.09
C LEU A 238 9.21 7.56 6.69
N SER A 239 10.27 7.96 7.39
CA SER A 239 11.57 7.33 7.30
C SER A 239 11.99 6.78 8.66
N THR A 240 12.30 5.48 8.66
CA THR A 240 12.74 4.75 9.85
C THR A 240 14.27 4.72 9.99
N ASP A 241 15.00 5.32 9.04
CA ASP A 241 16.44 5.43 9.13
C ASP A 241 16.82 6.51 10.15
N TYR A 242 17.78 6.18 11.02
CA TYR A 242 18.34 7.09 12.01
C TYR A 242 19.39 8.03 11.39
N ARG A 243 19.81 7.76 10.16
CA ARG A 243 20.76 8.55 9.39
C ARG A 243 20.04 9.67 8.64
N VAL A 244 19.45 10.63 9.34
CA VAL A 244 18.93 11.85 8.71
C VAL A 244 19.92 12.97 8.97
N ASP A 245 20.13 13.85 7.98
CA ASP A 245 20.86 15.11 8.14
C ASP A 245 20.12 15.98 9.17
N LYS A 246 20.54 15.90 10.44
CA LYS A 246 19.82 16.50 11.57
C LYS A 246 19.86 18.02 11.48
N GLU A 247 21.02 18.57 11.15
CA GLU A 247 21.25 20.01 11.05
C GLU A 247 20.44 20.60 9.89
N GLY A 248 20.50 19.98 8.70
CA GLY A 248 19.71 20.45 7.57
C GLY A 248 18.21 20.28 7.78
N LEU A 249 17.76 19.16 8.36
CA LEU A 249 16.35 18.96 8.67
C LEU A 249 15.86 19.96 9.72
N GLN A 250 16.68 20.23 10.74
CA GLN A 250 16.39 21.25 11.75
C GLN A 250 16.23 22.64 11.10
N ALA A 251 17.12 23.01 10.17
CA ALA A 251 17.01 24.26 9.42
C ALA A 251 15.72 24.35 8.59
N VAL A 252 15.27 23.23 7.99
CA VAL A 252 13.96 23.16 7.31
C VAL A 252 12.81 23.33 8.31
N MET A 253 12.88 22.63 9.44
CA MET A 253 11.88 22.65 10.51
C MET A 253 11.71 24.03 11.17
N GLU A 254 12.79 24.80 11.29
CA GLU A 254 12.78 26.16 11.88
C GLU A 254 11.98 27.18 11.06
N LYS A 255 11.75 26.91 9.76
CA LYS A 255 10.87 27.72 8.91
C LYS A 255 9.38 27.56 9.27
N GLY A 256 9.03 26.49 9.99
CA GLY A 256 7.65 26.16 10.38
C GLY A 256 7.25 26.75 11.74
N THR A 257 5.95 26.98 11.93
CA THR A 257 5.42 27.41 13.22
C THR A 257 5.50 26.26 14.22
N LEU A 258 6.12 26.51 15.38
CA LEU A 258 6.21 25.53 16.45
C LEU A 258 4.86 25.34 17.13
N THR A 259 4.38 24.11 17.23
CA THR A 259 3.33 23.79 18.20
C THR A 259 3.63 22.47 18.92
N TRP A 260 3.25 22.43 20.19
CA TRP A 260 3.37 21.22 21.01
C TRP A 260 2.11 20.38 20.88
N HIS A 261 2.26 19.12 20.48
CA HIS A 261 1.18 18.16 20.47
C HIS A 261 1.61 16.84 21.10
N CYS A 262 0.94 16.44 22.19
CA CYS A 262 1.15 15.16 22.88
C CYS A 262 2.64 14.86 23.19
N ASN A 263 3.35 15.83 23.74
CA ASN A 263 4.79 15.75 24.08
C ASN A 263 5.74 15.55 22.89
N ASN A 264 5.23 15.60 21.66
CA ASN A 264 6.05 15.54 20.46
C ASN A 264 6.24 16.93 19.84
N LEU A 265 7.45 17.16 19.34
CA LEU A 265 7.81 18.38 18.62
C LEU A 265 7.31 18.23 17.19
N TYR A 266 6.32 19.03 16.84
CA TYR A 266 5.80 19.12 15.48
C TYR A 266 6.00 20.54 14.96
N ARG A 267 6.39 20.64 13.69
CA ARG A 267 6.44 21.90 12.95
C ARG A 267 5.34 21.92 11.93
N PHE A 268 4.58 23.01 11.94
CA PHE A 268 3.43 23.19 11.08
C PHE A 268 3.75 24.23 10.03
N PHE A 269 3.48 23.90 8.78
CA PHE A 269 3.52 24.80 7.65
C PHE A 269 2.10 24.93 7.14
N LYS A 270 1.54 26.13 7.19
CA LYS A 270 0.23 26.43 6.61
C LYS A 270 0.42 26.94 5.21
N HIS A 271 -0.40 26.47 4.27
CA HIS A 271 -0.43 27.05 2.95
C HIS A 271 -1.05 28.46 3.04
N GLU A 272 -0.50 29.43 2.32
CA GLU A 272 -0.97 30.84 2.42
C GLU A 272 -2.36 31.03 1.81
N SER A 273 -2.62 30.38 0.67
CA SER A 273 -3.88 30.54 -0.08
C SER A 273 -4.84 29.34 0.00
N GLU A 274 -4.45 28.24 0.65
CA GLU A 274 -5.20 26.98 0.57
C GLU A 274 -5.45 26.40 1.96
N LYS A 275 -6.47 25.56 2.08
CA LYS A 275 -6.79 24.87 3.35
C LYS A 275 -5.92 23.63 3.54
N SER A 276 -4.62 23.76 3.36
CA SER A 276 -3.65 22.67 3.46
C SER A 276 -2.56 22.97 4.48
N VAL A 277 -2.06 21.91 5.13
CA VAL A 277 -1.02 21.96 6.15
C VAL A 277 -0.01 20.84 5.92
N VAL A 278 1.27 21.17 6.06
CA VAL A 278 2.33 20.18 6.27
C VAL A 278 2.70 20.11 7.75
N ILE A 279 2.92 18.90 8.23
CA ILE A 279 3.32 18.58 9.58
C ILE A 279 4.64 17.80 9.49
N LEU A 280 5.69 18.33 10.12
CA LEU A 280 7.01 17.72 10.12
C LEU A 280 7.44 17.38 11.55
N SER A 281 7.97 16.19 11.76
CA SER A 281 8.51 15.73 13.05
C SER A 281 9.76 14.88 12.86
N ASN A 282 10.67 14.95 13.82
CA ASN A 282 11.94 14.22 13.85
C ASN A 282 12.21 13.52 15.20
N ASN A 283 11.21 13.38 16.06
CA ASN A 283 11.39 12.93 17.45
C ASN A 283 11.86 11.47 17.60
N SER A 284 11.53 10.60 16.65
CA SER A 284 11.94 9.18 16.66
C SER A 284 12.20 8.68 15.26
N TYR A 285 11.35 9.12 14.33
CA TYR A 285 11.43 8.88 12.91
C TYR A 285 11.13 10.20 12.21
N LEU A 286 11.71 10.38 11.03
CA LEU A 286 11.32 11.50 10.18
C LEU A 286 9.91 11.23 9.67
N THR A 287 8.97 12.08 10.05
CA THR A 287 7.58 12.01 9.59
C THR A 287 7.20 13.33 8.95
N MET A 288 6.72 13.28 7.71
CA MET A 288 6.13 14.41 6.99
C MET A 288 4.71 14.04 6.58
N GLU A 289 3.73 14.81 7.03
CA GLU A 289 2.32 14.62 6.65
C GLU A 289 1.81 15.87 5.95
N CYS A 290 1.33 15.72 4.73
CA CYS A 290 0.63 16.75 3.98
C CYS A 290 -0.86 16.44 3.99
N HIS A 291 -1.66 17.37 4.51
CA HIS A 291 -3.11 17.21 4.62
C HIS A 291 -3.83 18.35 3.92
N TYR A 292 -4.90 18.03 3.18
CA TYR A 292 -5.87 19.00 2.69
C TYR A 292 -7.14 18.92 3.55
N CYS A 293 -7.73 20.08 3.88
CA CYS A 293 -8.99 20.14 4.59
C CYS A 293 -10.15 19.78 3.66
N GLU A 294 -10.91 18.74 4.01
CA GLU A 294 -12.01 18.24 3.20
C GLU A 294 -13.38 18.52 3.79
N CYS A 295 -13.50 19.47 4.73
CA CYS A 295 -14.81 19.75 5.37
C CYS A 295 -15.88 20.25 4.40
N ASP A 296 -15.49 20.75 3.24
CA ASP A 296 -16.37 21.12 2.13
C ASP A 296 -16.88 19.90 1.34
N LYS A 297 -16.17 18.77 1.41
CA LYS A 297 -16.45 17.56 0.62
C LYS A 297 -16.95 16.39 1.46
N SER A 298 -16.57 16.33 2.73
CA SER A 298 -16.79 15.19 3.60
C SER A 298 -16.94 15.64 5.05
N GLU A 299 -17.91 15.04 5.75
CA GLU A 299 -18.04 15.18 7.20
C GLU A 299 -16.80 14.63 7.93
N ARG A 300 -16.07 13.70 7.30
CA ARG A 300 -14.88 13.03 7.82
C ARG A 300 -13.61 13.66 7.27
N CYS A 301 -13.31 14.90 7.68
CA CYS A 301 -12.03 15.55 7.37
C CYS A 301 -10.89 14.99 8.24
N GLN A 302 -9.89 14.34 7.63
CA GLN A 302 -8.77 13.74 8.37
C GLN A 302 -7.97 14.78 9.15
N LEU A 303 -7.73 15.96 8.56
CA LEU A 303 -7.04 17.06 9.21
C LEU A 303 -7.77 17.54 10.48
N LYS A 304 -9.11 17.65 10.41
CA LYS A 304 -9.94 18.02 11.57
C LYS A 304 -9.86 16.96 12.67
N ASN A 305 -9.91 15.69 12.29
CA ASN A 305 -9.92 14.57 13.23
C ASN A 305 -8.58 14.39 13.95
N LYS A 306 -7.46 14.47 13.22
CA LYS A 306 -6.12 14.29 13.79
C LYS A 306 -5.55 15.56 14.41
N TYR A 307 -5.78 16.72 13.79
CA TYR A 307 -5.13 17.99 14.16
C TYR A 307 -6.14 19.13 14.28
N SER A 308 -7.18 18.92 15.10
CA SER A 308 -8.26 19.88 15.30
C SER A 308 -7.80 21.31 15.64
N LYS A 309 -6.68 21.45 16.37
CA LYS A 309 -6.08 22.76 16.71
C LYS A 309 -5.54 23.51 15.50
N CYS A 310 -5.06 22.78 14.49
CA CYS A 310 -4.44 23.33 13.27
C CYS A 310 -5.45 23.50 12.13
N HIS A 311 -6.66 22.95 12.28
CA HIS A 311 -7.77 23.02 11.31
C HIS A 311 -8.47 24.40 11.25
N LYS A 312 -7.94 25.44 11.91
CA LYS A 312 -8.51 26.80 11.81
C LYS A 312 -8.05 27.45 10.50
N PHE A 313 -8.89 27.34 9.48
CA PHE A 313 -8.83 28.03 8.18
C PHE A 313 -10.09 28.88 8.01
#